data_AF-A0A3S6QY92-F1
#
_entry.id   AF-A0A3S6QY92-F1
#
_cell.length_a   1.000
_cell.length_b   1.000
_cell.length_c   1.000
_cell.angle_alpha   90.00
_cell.angle_beta   90.00
_cell.angle_gamma   90.00
#
_symmetry.space_group_name_H-M   'P 1'
#
loop_
_entity.id
_entity.type
_entity.pdbx_description
1 polymer ?
#
loop_
_entity_poly.entity_id
_entity_poly.type
_entity_poly.pdbx_seq_one_letter_code
_entity_poly.pdbx_strand_id
1 'polypeptide(L)'
;MDLFLVIGIIVGTIAVLAGMLLKGASISILISPEAALIIFVGLIAATINSYPVQEIKRVPKMFKILFSNKEYKYSEIINTIVDLATQARKDGLLALEEPVQKLEDPFMKKGLEMVVDGVNPDEVREIMENEIDGIEERHRVGAGIFKTAGATAPTLGVLGAVIGLIGALGNLQNISKLGEMISSAFVATMFGIFFGYVILVPMGSRLTVKSEQEVQALNLILEGVLAIQSGQAPRSIEQKLNSLIAPAQRTQNEDQDKEERRK
;
A
#
# COMPACT_ATOMS: atom_id res chain seq x y z
N MET A 1 -7.66 4.32 11.41
CA MET A 1 -7.14 2.99 11.05
C MET A 1 -7.91 2.50 9.84
N ASP A 2 -7.27 1.78 8.93
CA ASP A 2 -7.94 1.18 7.78
C ASP A 2 -8.82 0.00 8.22
N LEU A 3 -10.06 0.31 8.62
CA LEU A 3 -11.01 -0.61 9.24
C LEU A 3 -11.41 -1.75 8.27
N PHE A 4 -11.45 -1.47 6.96
CA PHE A 4 -11.93 -2.42 5.96
C PHE A 4 -10.98 -3.61 5.75
N LEU A 5 -9.66 -3.40 5.88
CA LEU A 5 -8.71 -4.51 5.82
C LEU A 5 -8.94 -5.49 6.98
N VAL A 6 -9.13 -4.95 8.19
CA VAL A 6 -9.38 -5.75 9.39
C VAL A 6 -10.72 -6.49 9.28
N ILE A 7 -11.77 -5.80 8.82
CA ILE A 7 -13.07 -6.41 8.55
C ILE A 7 -12.93 -7.54 7.53
N GLY A 8 -12.19 -7.34 6.44
CA GLY A 8 -11.97 -8.38 5.43
C GLY A 8 -11.32 -9.64 5.99
N ILE A 9 -10.27 -9.48 6.83
CA ILE A 9 -9.60 -10.60 7.50
C ILE A 9 -10.56 -11.31 8.47
N ILE A 10 -11.33 -10.55 9.26
CA ILE A 10 -12.30 -11.11 10.21
C ILE A 10 -13.40 -11.88 9.48
N VAL A 11 -13.99 -11.30 8.43
CA VAL A 11 -15.03 -11.94 7.62
C VAL A 11 -14.50 -13.20 6.96
N GLY A 12 -13.29 -13.15 6.39
CA GLY A 12 -12.64 -14.34 5.82
C GLY A 12 -12.42 -15.44 6.85
N THR A 13 -11.97 -15.08 8.07
CA THR A 13 -11.79 -16.02 9.18
C THR A 13 -13.11 -16.65 9.61
N ILE A 14 -14.15 -15.83 9.80
CA ILE A 14 -15.49 -16.28 10.19
C ILE A 14 -16.07 -17.20 9.11
N ALA A 15 -15.93 -16.86 7.83
CA ALA A 15 -16.44 -17.69 6.73
C ALA A 15 -15.82 -19.09 6.73
N VAL A 16 -14.50 -19.19 6.94
CA VAL A 16 -13.80 -20.48 7.04
C VAL A 16 -14.24 -21.27 8.28
N LEU A 17 -14.24 -20.64 9.46
CA LEU A 17 -14.62 -21.31 10.71
C LEU A 17 -16.08 -21.76 10.72
N ALA A 18 -17.00 -20.89 10.28
CA ALA A 18 -18.42 -21.24 10.14
C ALA A 18 -18.61 -22.37 9.12
N GLY A 19 -17.91 -22.33 7.99
CA GLY A 19 -17.94 -23.39 6.98
C GLY A 19 -17.46 -24.74 7.52
N MET A 20 -16.45 -24.75 8.40
CA MET A 20 -15.98 -25.96 9.08
C MET A 20 -17.04 -26.52 10.04
N LEU A 21 -17.60 -25.66 10.90
CA LEU A 21 -18.63 -26.07 11.87
C LEU A 21 -19.89 -26.61 11.19
N LEU A 22 -20.36 -25.94 10.13
CA LEU A 22 -21.52 -26.37 9.35
C LEU A 22 -21.31 -27.71 8.65
N LYS A 23 -20.07 -28.04 8.30
CA LYS A 23 -19.68 -29.35 7.75
C LYS A 23 -19.39 -30.40 8.83
N GLY A 24 -19.57 -30.07 10.11
CA GLY A 24 -19.32 -30.97 11.23
C GLY A 24 -17.84 -31.21 11.56
N ALA A 25 -16.93 -30.37 11.05
CA ALA A 25 -15.50 -30.47 11.36
C ALA A 25 -15.19 -29.81 12.71
N SER A 26 -14.37 -30.49 13.53
CA SER A 26 -13.90 -29.90 14.80
C SER A 26 -12.86 -28.80 14.53
N ILE A 27 -13.00 -27.67 15.22
CA ILE A 27 -12.02 -26.57 15.18
C ILE A 27 -10.67 -27.01 15.77
N SER A 28 -10.66 -27.99 16.69
CA SER A 28 -9.42 -28.51 17.29
C SER A 28 -8.43 -29.05 16.26
N ILE A 29 -8.91 -29.48 15.09
CA ILE A 29 -8.10 -29.98 13.98
C ILE A 29 -7.15 -28.89 13.44
N LEU A 30 -7.50 -27.61 13.58
CA LEU A 30 -6.65 -26.50 13.16
C LEU A 30 -5.40 -26.35 14.01
N ILE A 31 -5.37 -26.92 15.21
CA ILE A 31 -4.22 -26.88 16.11
C ILE A 31 -3.27 -28.00 15.69
N SER A 32 -2.63 -27.82 14.53
CA SER A 32 -1.58 -28.70 14.00
C SER A 32 -0.24 -27.97 14.05
N PRO A 33 0.62 -28.29 15.04
CA PRO A 33 1.96 -27.71 15.16
C PRO A 33 2.81 -27.96 13.91
N GLU A 34 2.67 -29.13 13.28
CA GLU A 34 3.44 -29.51 12.09
C GLU A 34 3.02 -28.67 10.89
N ALA A 35 1.71 -28.50 10.68
CA ALA A 35 1.20 -27.64 9.61
C ALA A 35 1.61 -26.18 9.82
N ALA A 36 1.50 -25.67 11.06
CA ALA A 36 1.93 -24.32 11.40
C ALA A 36 3.43 -24.13 11.15
N LEU A 37 4.27 -25.09 11.53
CA LEU A 37 5.72 -25.04 11.31
C LEU A 37 6.05 -24.93 9.81
N ILE A 38 5.49 -25.81 8.98
CA ILE A 38 5.75 -25.84 7.53
C ILE A 38 5.33 -24.51 6.88
N ILE A 39 4.16 -23.99 7.24
CA ILE A 39 3.64 -22.75 6.66
C ILE A 39 4.42 -21.54 7.16
N PHE A 40 4.48 -21.29 8.47
CA PHE A 40 5.06 -20.04 8.98
C PHE A 40 6.59 -20.00 8.84
N VAL A 41 7.30 -21.09 9.15
CA VAL A 41 8.76 -21.12 8.97
C VAL A 41 9.10 -21.16 7.49
N GLY A 42 8.35 -21.91 6.68
CA GLY A 42 8.51 -21.91 5.23
C GLY A 42 8.30 -20.54 4.60
N LEU A 43 7.31 -19.77 5.08
CA LEU A 43 7.06 -18.40 4.61
C LEU A 43 8.20 -17.45 4.94
N ILE A 44 8.73 -17.52 6.17
CA ILE A 44 9.89 -16.73 6.59
C ILE A 44 11.10 -17.11 5.73
N ALA A 45 11.37 -18.40 5.52
CA ALA A 45 12.47 -18.87 4.69
C ALA A 45 12.31 -18.41 3.23
N ALA A 46 11.11 -18.52 2.66
CA ALA A 46 10.82 -18.07 1.30
C ALA A 46 11.03 -16.56 1.12
N THR A 47 10.60 -15.75 2.10
CA THR A 47 10.81 -14.30 2.06
C THR A 47 12.28 -13.92 2.25
N ILE A 48 13.02 -14.58 3.14
CA ILE A 48 14.47 -14.39 3.30
C ILE A 48 15.23 -14.75 2.03
N ASN A 49 14.82 -15.82 1.34
CA ASN A 49 15.45 -16.21 0.08
C ASN A 49 15.10 -15.27 -1.08
N SER A 50 13.98 -14.56 -1.00
CA SER A 50 13.49 -13.70 -2.08
C SER A 50 13.96 -12.25 -1.97
N TYR A 51 14.28 -11.76 -0.76
CA TYR A 51 14.59 -10.35 -0.51
C TYR A 51 15.83 -10.17 0.37
N PRO A 52 16.66 -9.14 0.12
CA PRO A 52 17.73 -8.77 1.03
C PRO A 52 17.21 -8.45 2.44
N VAL A 53 18.01 -8.79 3.47
CA VAL A 53 17.63 -8.61 4.88
C VAL A 53 17.27 -7.15 5.22
N GLN A 54 17.87 -6.18 4.52
CA GLN A 54 17.57 -4.76 4.71
C GLN A 54 16.11 -4.42 4.39
N GLU A 55 15.52 -5.05 3.37
CA GLU A 55 14.12 -4.84 3.01
C GLU A 55 13.18 -5.55 3.97
N ILE A 56 13.54 -6.76 4.42
CA ILE A 56 12.76 -7.52 5.41
C ILE A 56 12.66 -6.77 6.74
N LYS A 57 13.75 -6.10 7.17
CA LYS A 57 13.75 -5.26 8.39
C LYS A 57 12.77 -4.10 8.34
N ARG A 58 12.25 -3.72 7.15
CA ARG A 58 11.25 -2.66 6.99
C ARG A 58 9.82 -3.16 7.12
N VAL A 59 9.57 -4.47 7.06
CA VAL A 59 8.23 -5.08 7.17
C VAL A 59 7.43 -4.60 8.39
N PRO A 60 8.01 -4.48 9.62
CA PRO A 60 7.25 -3.95 10.76
C PRO A 60 6.72 -2.52 10.55
N LYS A 61 7.47 -1.66 9.83
CA LYS A 61 7.00 -0.31 9.50
C LYS A 61 5.87 -0.35 8.47
N MET A 62 5.91 -1.29 7.53
CA MET A 62 4.87 -1.47 6.52
C MET A 62 3.53 -1.86 7.15
N PHE A 63 3.52 -2.68 8.21
CA PHE A 63 2.29 -2.96 8.97
C PHE A 63 1.68 -1.69 9.55
N LYS A 64 2.48 -0.75 10.07
CA LYS A 64 1.96 0.54 10.55
C LYS A 64 1.32 1.36 9.42
N ILE A 65 1.92 1.38 8.23
CA ILE A 65 1.39 2.10 7.06
C ILE A 65 0.10 1.45 6.55
N LEU A 66 0.07 0.11 6.52
CA LEU A 66 -1.06 -0.70 6.08
C LEU A 66 -2.31 -0.39 6.90
N PHE A 67 -2.17 -0.30 8.23
CA PHE A 67 -3.29 0.03 9.13
C PHE A 67 -3.50 1.54 9.34
N SER A 68 -2.60 2.39 8.87
CA SER A 68 -2.79 3.84 8.86
C SER A 68 -3.84 4.23 7.82
N ASN A 69 -4.59 5.31 8.07
CA ASN A 69 -5.46 5.93 7.06
C ASN A 69 -4.90 7.31 6.71
N LYS A 70 -3.82 7.33 5.93
CA LYS A 70 -3.32 8.58 5.33
C LYS A 70 -4.17 8.83 4.09
N GLU A 71 -4.98 9.87 4.14
CA GLU A 71 -5.78 10.33 3.00
C GLU A 71 -5.06 11.51 2.36
N TYR A 72 -4.88 11.45 1.04
CA TYR A 72 -4.35 12.56 0.26
C TYR A 72 -5.50 13.44 -0.18
N LYS A 73 -5.59 14.63 0.41
CA LYS A 73 -6.60 15.62 0.05
C LYS A 73 -6.11 16.43 -1.13
N TYR A 74 -6.36 15.94 -2.34
CA TYR A 74 -5.89 16.58 -3.57
C TYR A 74 -6.35 18.03 -3.72
N SER A 75 -7.57 18.37 -3.27
CA SER A 75 -8.07 19.75 -3.28
C SER A 75 -7.24 20.69 -2.41
N GLU A 76 -6.81 20.27 -1.21
CA GLU A 76 -5.95 21.09 -0.35
C GLU A 76 -4.57 21.32 -0.98
N ILE A 77 -4.02 20.30 -1.65
CA ILE A 77 -2.76 20.41 -2.41
C ILE A 77 -2.92 21.44 -3.54
N ILE A 78 -4.01 21.34 -4.32
CA ILE A 78 -4.29 22.25 -5.44
C ILE A 78 -4.46 23.69 -4.94
N ASN A 79 -5.26 23.90 -3.90
CA ASN A 79 -5.51 25.23 -3.33
C ASN A 79 -4.19 25.87 -2.85
N THR A 80 -3.35 25.10 -2.15
CA THR A 80 -2.02 25.56 -1.72
C THR A 80 -1.15 25.98 -2.91
N ILE A 81 -1.13 25.19 -3.99
CA ILE A 81 -0.37 25.52 -5.21
C ILE A 81 -0.93 26.78 -5.87
N VAL A 82 -2.25 26.95 -5.94
CA VAL A 82 -2.90 28.12 -6.54
C VAL A 82 -2.62 29.40 -5.75
N ASP A 83 -2.63 29.32 -4.42
CA ASP A 83 -2.29 30.44 -3.53
C ASP A 83 -0.83 30.88 -3.74
N LEU A 84 0.09 29.91 -3.74
CA LEU A 84 1.52 30.17 -4.01
C LEU A 84 1.72 30.72 -5.42
N ALA A 85 1.03 30.20 -6.43
CA ALA A 85 1.09 30.72 -7.79
C ALA A 85 0.60 32.18 -7.87
N THR A 86 -0.44 32.52 -7.11
CA THR A 86 -0.99 33.87 -7.07
C THR A 86 0.01 34.86 -6.47
N GLN A 87 0.67 34.48 -5.38
CA GLN A 87 1.72 35.27 -4.76
C GLN A 87 2.94 35.42 -5.68
N ALA A 88 3.42 34.31 -6.26
CA ALA A 88 4.53 34.28 -7.21
C ALA A 88 4.31 35.21 -8.41
N ARG A 89 3.07 35.25 -8.92
CA ARG A 89 2.73 36.09 -10.09
C ARG A 89 2.66 37.57 -9.74
N LYS A 90 2.22 37.91 -8.54
CA LYS A 90 2.03 39.29 -8.10
C LYS A 90 3.35 39.92 -7.64
N ASP A 91 4.10 39.20 -6.82
CA ASP A 91 5.24 39.71 -6.07
C ASP A 91 6.58 39.09 -6.54
N GLY A 92 6.54 38.18 -7.52
CA GLY A 92 7.69 37.46 -8.07
C GLY A 92 8.01 36.16 -7.33
N LEU A 93 8.86 35.31 -7.93
CA LEU A 93 9.22 34.00 -7.34
C LEU A 93 9.93 34.11 -5.99
N LEU A 94 10.73 35.16 -5.77
CA LEU A 94 11.41 35.41 -4.49
C LEU A 94 10.44 35.65 -3.33
N ALA A 95 9.21 36.10 -3.62
CA ALA A 95 8.19 36.28 -2.58
C ALA A 95 7.72 34.94 -1.97
N LEU A 96 8.08 33.81 -2.56
CA LEU A 96 7.76 32.48 -2.04
C LEU A 96 8.71 32.01 -0.93
N GLU A 97 9.83 32.69 -0.68
CA GLU A 97 10.85 32.23 0.28
C GLU A 97 10.27 31.99 1.68
N GLU A 98 9.52 32.94 2.24
CA GLU A 98 8.90 32.80 3.56
C GLU A 98 7.72 31.78 3.58
N PRO A 99 6.76 31.81 2.63
CA PRO A 99 5.70 30.79 2.55
C PRO A 99 6.23 29.37 2.43
N VAL A 100 7.26 29.14 1.62
CA VAL A 100 7.83 27.80 1.37
C VAL A 100 8.43 27.21 2.64
N GLN A 101 9.03 28.03 3.50
CA GLN A 101 9.57 27.55 4.77
C GLN A 101 8.49 27.03 5.74
N LYS A 102 7.23 27.46 5.58
CA LYS A 102 6.09 27.06 6.41
C LYS A 102 5.35 25.82 5.88
N LEU A 103 5.72 25.30 4.73
CA LEU A 103 5.09 24.11 4.15
C LEU A 103 5.37 22.86 4.99
N GLU A 104 4.32 22.09 5.26
CA GLU A 104 4.42 20.82 5.98
C GLU A 104 4.89 19.68 5.06
N ASP A 105 4.52 19.72 3.78
CA ASP A 105 4.89 18.68 2.82
C ASP A 105 6.35 18.87 2.34
N PRO A 106 7.27 17.94 2.66
CA PRO A 106 8.68 18.11 2.33
C PRO A 106 8.97 18.10 0.82
N PHE A 107 8.13 17.40 0.04
CA PHE A 107 8.33 17.27 -1.41
C PHE A 107 7.93 18.56 -2.13
N MET A 108 6.79 19.16 -1.75
CA MET A 108 6.38 20.47 -2.22
C MET A 108 7.38 21.55 -1.81
N LYS A 109 7.83 21.53 -0.56
CA LYS A 109 8.84 22.46 -0.05
C LYS A 109 10.12 22.40 -0.90
N LYS A 110 10.69 21.22 -1.07
CA LYS A 110 11.91 21.01 -1.86
C LYS A 110 11.76 21.49 -3.30
N GLY A 111 10.64 21.19 -3.96
CA GLY A 111 10.37 21.64 -5.33
C GLY A 111 10.36 23.16 -5.45
N LEU A 112 9.69 23.85 -4.53
CA LEU A 112 9.60 25.31 -4.54
C LEU A 112 10.91 25.99 -4.10
N GLU A 113 11.68 25.40 -3.19
CA GLU A 113 13.03 25.89 -2.84
C GLU A 113 13.93 25.93 -4.09
N MET A 114 13.95 24.86 -4.89
CA MET A 114 14.70 24.84 -6.15
C MET A 114 14.23 25.91 -7.15
N VAL A 115 12.93 26.21 -7.18
CA VAL A 115 12.38 27.28 -8.03
C VAL A 115 12.80 28.66 -7.53
N VAL A 116 12.81 28.90 -6.22
CA VAL A 116 13.27 30.15 -5.60
C VAL A 116 14.78 30.35 -5.85
N ASP A 117 15.56 29.27 -5.77
CA ASP A 117 17.01 29.25 -6.03
C ASP A 117 17.35 29.44 -7.53
N GLY A 118 16.35 29.44 -8.42
CA GLY A 118 16.53 29.69 -9.85
C GLY A 118 17.08 28.50 -10.64
N VAL A 119 16.91 27.27 -10.13
CA VAL A 119 17.24 26.03 -10.86
C VAL A 119 16.43 25.96 -12.16
N ASN A 120 17.01 25.41 -13.23
CA ASN A 120 16.37 25.29 -14.52
C ASN A 120 15.12 24.37 -14.43
N PRO A 121 13.97 24.70 -15.08
CA PRO A 121 12.78 23.84 -15.11
C PRO A 121 13.02 22.37 -15.47
N ASP A 122 13.92 22.10 -16.42
CA ASP A 122 14.21 20.72 -16.85
C ASP A 122 14.93 19.95 -15.73
N GLU A 123 15.82 20.61 -15.00
CA GLU A 123 16.55 20.04 -13.87
C GLU A 123 15.63 19.86 -12.64
N VAL A 124 14.75 20.82 -12.36
CA VAL A 124 13.71 20.68 -11.32
C VAL A 124 12.84 19.47 -11.60
N ARG A 125 12.35 19.35 -12.85
CA ARG A 125 11.56 18.21 -13.30
C ARG A 125 12.31 16.90 -13.09
N GLU A 126 13.53 16.80 -13.62
CA GLU A 126 14.34 15.59 -13.53
C GLU A 126 14.57 15.16 -12.08
N ILE A 127 14.93 16.08 -11.19
CA ILE A 127 15.17 15.79 -9.77
C ILE A 127 13.90 15.27 -9.09
N MET A 128 12.77 15.94 -9.33
CA MET A 128 11.50 15.57 -8.71
C MET A 128 10.92 14.26 -9.27
N GLU A 129 11.01 14.03 -10.58
CA GLU A 129 10.60 12.76 -11.22
C GLU A 129 11.45 11.59 -10.70
N ASN A 130 12.78 11.76 -10.63
CA ASN A 130 13.67 10.74 -10.04
C ASN A 130 13.33 10.43 -8.58
N GLU A 131 12.90 11.42 -7.80
CA GLU A 131 12.47 11.19 -6.42
C GLU A 131 11.14 10.45 -6.34
N ILE A 132 10.18 10.77 -7.20
CA ILE A 132 8.91 10.04 -7.32
C ILE A 132 9.17 8.57 -7.69
N ASP A 133 9.99 8.33 -8.71
CA ASP A 133 10.38 6.98 -9.15
C ASP A 133 11.07 6.20 -8.01
N GLY A 134 11.97 6.87 -7.29
CA GLY A 134 12.64 6.30 -6.13
C GLY A 134 11.68 5.97 -4.97
N ILE A 135 10.62 6.75 -4.77
CA ILE A 135 9.56 6.46 -3.79
C ILE A 135 8.73 5.26 -4.26
N GLU A 136 8.27 5.27 -5.51
CA GLU A 136 7.44 4.22 -6.10
C GLU A 136 8.18 2.87 -6.07
N GLU A 137 9.45 2.83 -6.45
CA GLU A 137 10.28 1.63 -6.39
C GLU A 137 10.34 1.04 -4.98
N ARG A 138 10.60 1.87 -3.97
CA ARG A 138 10.65 1.43 -2.57
C ARG A 138 9.31 0.85 -2.12
N HIS A 139 8.21 1.47 -2.50
CA HIS A 139 6.88 0.96 -2.19
C HIS A 139 6.58 -0.34 -2.93
N ARG A 140 6.97 -0.45 -4.20
CA ARG A 140 6.80 -1.65 -5.03
C ARG A 140 7.53 -2.84 -4.43
N VAL A 141 8.79 -2.66 -4.01
CA VAL A 141 9.56 -3.71 -3.31
C VAL A 141 8.86 -4.10 -2.01
N GLY A 142 8.42 -3.13 -1.21
CA GLY A 142 7.72 -3.39 0.05
C GLY A 142 6.41 -4.16 -0.11
N ALA A 143 5.56 -3.74 -1.04
CA ALA A 143 4.34 -4.45 -1.40
C ALA A 143 4.64 -5.85 -1.97
N GLY A 144 5.73 -5.97 -2.73
CA GLY A 144 6.23 -7.20 -3.32
C GLY A 144 6.49 -8.28 -2.27
N ILE A 145 7.07 -7.93 -1.11
CA ILE A 145 7.34 -8.89 -0.02
C ILE A 145 6.07 -9.66 0.37
N PHE A 146 4.95 -8.94 0.57
CA PHE A 146 3.67 -9.55 0.93
C PHE A 146 3.07 -10.36 -0.21
N LYS A 147 3.16 -9.87 -1.46
CA LYS A 147 2.67 -10.60 -2.64
C LYS A 147 3.44 -11.91 -2.85
N THR A 148 4.76 -11.88 -2.71
CA THR A 148 5.64 -13.07 -2.82
C THR A 148 5.38 -14.07 -1.71
N ALA A 149 5.31 -13.60 -0.45
CA ALA A 149 4.94 -14.46 0.68
C ALA A 149 3.57 -15.08 0.46
N GLY A 150 2.59 -14.28 0.05
CA GLY A 150 1.24 -14.72 -0.20
C GLY A 150 1.11 -15.72 -1.35
N ALA A 151 1.88 -15.53 -2.43
CA ALA A 151 1.92 -16.47 -3.55
C ALA A 151 2.63 -17.79 -3.20
N THR A 152 3.55 -17.78 -2.23
CA THR A 152 4.30 -18.97 -1.80
C THR A 152 3.56 -19.75 -0.70
N ALA A 153 2.65 -19.12 0.05
CA ALA A 153 1.92 -19.81 1.12
C ALA A 153 1.14 -21.06 0.61
N PRO A 154 0.40 -21.03 -0.51
CA PRO A 154 -0.33 -22.20 -1.01
C PRO A 154 0.59 -23.33 -1.45
N THR A 155 1.75 -23.02 -2.04
CA THR A 155 2.71 -24.04 -2.49
C THR A 155 3.38 -24.74 -1.31
N LEU A 156 3.66 -24.00 -0.22
CA LEU A 156 4.06 -24.61 1.06
C LEU A 156 2.95 -25.47 1.67
N GLY A 157 1.68 -25.10 1.47
CA GLY A 157 0.53 -25.93 1.84
C GLY A 157 0.52 -27.26 1.09
N VAL A 158 0.75 -27.24 -0.22
CA VAL A 158 0.89 -28.47 -1.03
C VAL A 158 2.08 -29.31 -0.55
N LEU A 159 3.22 -28.68 -0.25
CA LEU A 159 4.38 -29.37 0.32
C LEU A 159 4.04 -30.05 1.66
N GLY A 160 3.32 -29.35 2.54
CA GLY A 160 2.85 -29.91 3.81
C GLY A 160 1.89 -31.08 3.62
N ALA A 161 0.99 -31.01 2.63
CA ALA A 161 0.13 -32.12 2.29
C ALA A 161 0.91 -33.36 1.81
N VAL A 162 1.93 -33.16 0.98
CA VAL A 162 2.81 -34.25 0.52
C VAL A 162 3.54 -34.89 1.70
N ILE A 163 4.10 -34.09 2.61
CA ILE A 163 4.78 -34.60 3.82
C ILE A 163 3.81 -35.40 4.70
N GLY A 164 2.60 -34.88 4.93
CA GLY A 164 1.57 -35.58 5.71
C GLY A 164 1.14 -36.89 5.07
N LEU A 165 1.01 -36.94 3.75
CA LEU A 165 0.68 -38.16 3.01
C LEU A 165 1.81 -39.19 3.06
N ILE A 166 3.07 -38.78 2.94
CA ILE A 166 4.23 -39.68 3.11
C ILE A 166 4.21 -40.31 4.51
N GLY A 167 3.96 -39.51 5.55
CA GLY A 167 3.82 -40.01 6.92
C GLY A 167 2.66 -40.99 7.07
N ALA A 168 1.51 -40.67 6.47
CA ALA A 168 0.31 -41.51 6.47
C ALA A 168 0.57 -42.88 5.84
N LEU A 169 1.23 -42.92 4.66
CA LEU A 169 1.60 -44.16 3.98
C LEU A 169 2.57 -45.04 4.80
N GLY A 170 3.32 -44.45 5.73
CA GLY A 170 4.14 -45.20 6.69
C GLY A 170 3.37 -45.87 7.83
N ASN A 171 2.08 -45.56 8.01
CA ASN A 171 1.25 -46.01 9.14
C ASN A 171 -0.04 -46.74 8.70
N LEU A 172 -0.03 -47.42 7.54
CA LEU A 172 -1.21 -48.08 6.96
C LEU A 172 -1.89 -49.11 7.87
N GLN A 173 -1.17 -49.67 8.84
CA GLN A 173 -1.72 -50.65 9.79
C GLN A 173 -2.49 -50.00 10.95
N ASN A 174 -2.32 -48.71 11.21
CA ASN A 174 -3.00 -47.98 12.28
C ASN A 174 -3.95 -46.93 11.69
N ILE A 175 -5.22 -47.30 11.55
CA ILE A 175 -6.28 -46.48 10.92
C ILE A 175 -6.46 -45.14 11.64
N SER A 176 -6.39 -45.11 12.98
CA SER A 176 -6.54 -43.86 13.75
C SER A 176 -5.41 -42.88 13.43
N LYS A 177 -4.16 -43.34 13.50
CA LYS A 177 -2.98 -42.52 13.21
C LYS A 177 -2.91 -42.10 11.74
N LEU A 178 -3.36 -42.97 10.85
CA LEU A 178 -3.52 -42.67 9.42
C LEU A 178 -4.47 -41.48 9.22
N GLY A 179 -5.64 -41.50 9.87
CA GLY A 179 -6.62 -40.42 9.80
C GLY A 179 -6.09 -39.08 10.34
N GLU A 180 -5.38 -39.10 11.46
CA GLU A 180 -4.74 -37.92 12.04
C GLU A 180 -3.70 -37.29 11.09
N MET A 181 -2.83 -38.11 10.50
CA MET A 181 -1.80 -37.65 9.56
C MET A 181 -2.40 -37.04 8.29
N ILE A 182 -3.43 -37.68 7.72
CA ILE A 182 -4.13 -37.16 6.54
C ILE A 182 -4.82 -35.85 6.87
N SER A 183 -5.50 -35.77 8.02
CA SER A 183 -6.17 -34.54 8.47
C SER A 183 -5.16 -33.39 8.64
N SER A 184 -4.03 -33.63 9.29
CA SER A 184 -2.96 -32.63 9.45
C SER A 184 -2.41 -32.15 8.09
N ALA A 185 -2.27 -33.06 7.12
CA ALA A 185 -1.86 -32.74 5.75
C ALA A 185 -2.83 -31.74 5.06
N PHE A 186 -4.14 -31.96 5.21
CA PHE A 186 -5.15 -31.05 4.65
C PHE A 186 -5.20 -29.70 5.37
N VAL A 187 -4.93 -29.66 6.68
CA VAL A 187 -4.80 -28.41 7.44
C VAL A 187 -3.65 -27.56 6.91
N ALA A 188 -2.52 -28.17 6.55
CA ALA A 188 -1.40 -27.44 5.94
C ALA A 188 -1.82 -26.76 4.63
N THR A 189 -2.52 -27.46 3.74
CA THR A 189 -3.06 -26.86 2.50
C THR A 189 -4.03 -25.72 2.80
N MET A 190 -4.93 -25.92 3.77
CA MET A 190 -5.89 -24.89 4.16
C MET A 190 -5.20 -23.64 4.70
N PHE A 191 -4.19 -23.79 5.56
CA PHE A 191 -3.39 -22.68 6.08
C PHE A 191 -2.65 -21.96 4.95
N GLY A 192 -2.02 -22.70 4.03
CA GLY A 192 -1.33 -22.11 2.89
C GLY A 192 -2.25 -21.22 2.05
N ILE A 193 -3.44 -21.72 1.69
CA ILE A 193 -4.42 -20.96 0.90
C ILE A 193 -4.96 -19.76 1.70
N PHE A 194 -5.30 -19.95 2.98
CA PHE A 194 -5.85 -18.90 3.82
C PHE A 194 -4.86 -17.76 4.04
N PHE A 195 -3.66 -18.06 4.55
CA PHE A 195 -2.64 -17.03 4.78
C PHE A 195 -2.17 -16.40 3.47
N GLY A 196 -2.13 -17.16 2.38
CA GLY A 196 -1.78 -16.65 1.06
C GLY A 196 -2.78 -15.63 0.54
N TYR A 197 -4.01 -16.07 0.28
CA TYR A 197 -4.98 -15.31 -0.49
C TYR A 197 -5.94 -14.47 0.34
N VAL A 198 -6.17 -14.79 1.61
CA VAL A 198 -7.05 -14.01 2.50
C VAL A 198 -6.27 -12.92 3.24
N ILE A 199 -4.98 -13.16 3.51
CA ILE A 199 -4.17 -12.25 4.34
C ILE A 199 -3.08 -11.57 3.51
N LEU A 200 -2.05 -12.31 3.07
CA LEU A 200 -0.81 -11.71 2.57
C LEU A 200 -0.95 -11.03 1.21
N VAL A 201 -1.58 -11.66 0.23
CA VAL A 201 -1.79 -11.04 -1.10
C VAL A 201 -2.63 -9.75 -0.99
N PRO A 202 -3.78 -9.72 -0.30
CA PRO A 202 -4.54 -8.49 -0.10
C PRO A 202 -3.75 -7.37 0.59
N MET A 203 -2.91 -7.69 1.58
CA MET A 203 -2.04 -6.69 2.21
C MET A 203 -1.07 -6.05 1.21
N GLY A 204 -0.44 -6.87 0.36
CA GLY A 204 0.44 -6.38 -0.70
C GLY A 204 -0.30 -5.52 -1.72
N SER A 205 -1.49 -5.93 -2.15
CA SER A 205 -2.33 -5.14 -3.07
C SER A 205 -2.77 -3.82 -2.45
N ARG A 206 -3.09 -3.78 -1.16
CA ARG A 206 -3.47 -2.55 -0.44
C ARG A 206 -2.31 -1.56 -0.34
N LEU A 207 -1.09 -2.05 -0.12
CA LEU A 207 0.13 -1.21 -0.15
C LEU A 207 0.37 -0.62 -1.55
N THR A 208 0.11 -1.39 -2.62
CA THR A 208 0.18 -0.86 -4.00
C THR A 208 -0.79 0.29 -4.20
N VAL A 209 -2.07 0.13 -3.82
CA VAL A 209 -3.07 1.21 -3.95
C VAL A 209 -2.69 2.46 -3.15
N LYS A 210 -2.16 2.28 -1.93
CA LYS A 210 -1.65 3.41 -1.12
C LYS A 210 -0.49 4.13 -1.80
N SER A 211 0.42 3.38 -2.43
CA SER A 211 1.52 3.96 -3.21
C SER A 211 1.00 4.76 -4.40
N GLU A 212 0.04 4.24 -5.15
CA GLU A 212 -0.56 4.93 -6.30
C GLU A 212 -1.20 6.26 -5.88
N GLN A 213 -1.88 6.30 -4.73
CA GLN A 213 -2.47 7.53 -4.18
C GLN A 213 -1.41 8.57 -3.80
N GLU A 214 -0.30 8.12 -3.19
CA GLU A 214 0.84 8.96 -2.85
C GLU A 214 1.54 9.50 -4.10
N VAL A 215 1.85 8.64 -5.07
CA VAL A 215 2.47 9.02 -6.35
C VAL A 215 1.59 10.00 -7.11
N GLN A 216 0.26 9.84 -7.10
CA GLN A 216 -0.65 10.81 -7.69
C GLN A 216 -0.56 12.19 -7.00
N ALA A 217 -0.46 12.23 -5.66
CA ALA A 217 -0.28 13.47 -4.92
C ALA A 217 1.05 14.15 -5.27
N LEU A 218 2.14 13.39 -5.34
CA LEU A 218 3.46 13.90 -5.71
C LEU A 218 3.48 14.44 -7.16
N ASN A 219 2.83 13.75 -8.10
CA ASN A 219 2.70 14.22 -9.48
C ASN A 219 1.91 15.53 -9.59
N LEU A 220 0.85 15.70 -8.79
CA LEU A 220 0.14 16.98 -8.72
C LEU A 220 1.04 18.12 -8.22
N ILE A 221 1.85 17.82 -7.20
CA ILE A 221 2.82 18.78 -6.66
C ILE A 221 3.85 19.14 -7.72
N LEU A 222 4.46 18.15 -8.39
CA LEU A 222 5.41 18.35 -9.48
C LEU A 222 4.84 19.26 -10.57
N GLU A 223 3.66 18.92 -11.11
CA GLU A 223 3.03 19.71 -12.17
C GLU A 223 2.67 21.13 -11.72
N GLY A 224 2.32 21.29 -10.43
CA GLY A 224 2.07 22.60 -9.81
C GLY A 224 3.33 23.45 -9.70
N VAL A 225 4.43 22.88 -9.18
CA VAL A 225 5.73 23.56 -9.04
C VAL A 225 6.23 24.05 -10.40
N LEU A 226 6.19 23.20 -11.43
CA LEU A 226 6.60 23.58 -12.79
C LEU A 226 5.68 24.64 -13.41
N ALA A 227 4.39 24.62 -13.08
CA ALA A 227 3.45 25.62 -13.55
C ALA A 227 3.67 27.00 -12.89
N ILE A 228 4.02 27.02 -11.59
CA ILE A 228 4.44 28.23 -10.87
C ILE A 228 5.71 28.80 -11.50
N GLN A 229 6.72 27.96 -11.71
CA GLN A 229 8.01 28.37 -12.28
C GLN A 229 7.87 28.95 -13.69
N SER A 230 6.97 28.39 -14.51
CA SER A 230 6.68 28.89 -15.86
C SER A 230 5.78 30.14 -15.87
N GLY A 231 5.37 30.65 -14.71
CA GLY A 231 4.57 31.88 -14.60
C GLY A 231 3.15 31.75 -15.13
N GLN A 232 2.58 30.54 -15.14
CA GLN A 232 1.21 30.31 -15.62
C GLN A 232 0.19 31.04 -14.75
N ALA A 233 -0.94 31.42 -15.34
CA ALA A 233 -2.01 32.06 -14.59
C ALA A 233 -2.60 31.08 -13.55
N PRO A 234 -2.85 31.51 -12.29
CA PRO A 234 -3.35 30.61 -11.23
C PRO A 234 -4.60 29.82 -11.64
N ARG A 235 -5.53 30.47 -12.36
CA ARG A 235 -6.73 29.81 -12.90
C ARG A 235 -6.43 28.71 -13.93
N SER A 236 -5.38 28.88 -14.74
CA SER A 236 -4.93 27.85 -15.69
C SER A 236 -4.27 26.68 -14.96
N ILE A 237 -3.50 26.96 -13.90
CA ILE A 237 -2.90 25.94 -13.03
C ILE A 237 -4.00 25.11 -12.36
N GLU A 238 -4.98 25.77 -11.76
CA GLU A 238 -6.12 25.11 -11.12
C GLU A 238 -6.86 24.18 -12.09
N GLN A 239 -7.17 24.64 -13.30
CA GLN A 239 -7.83 23.82 -14.33
C GLN A 239 -6.98 22.62 -14.73
N LYS A 240 -5.67 22.83 -14.92
CA LYS A 240 -4.72 21.76 -15.27
C LYS A 240 -4.67 20.70 -14.17
N LEU A 241 -4.48 21.10 -12.91
CA LEU A 241 -4.36 20.15 -11.80
C LEU A 241 -5.68 19.42 -11.52
N ASN A 242 -6.82 20.10 -11.61
CA ASN A 242 -8.13 19.44 -11.51
C ASN A 242 -8.36 18.39 -12.61
N SER A 243 -7.76 18.56 -13.79
CA SER A 243 -7.87 17.57 -14.87
C SER A 243 -7.13 16.26 -14.56
N LEU A 244 -6.14 16.29 -13.66
CA LEU A 244 -5.31 15.14 -13.26
C LEU A 244 -5.94 14.28 -12.14
N ILE A 245 -7.03 14.75 -11.53
CA ILE A 245 -7.77 14.02 -10.48
C ILE A 245 -9.15 13.57 -10.98
N ALA A 246 -9.64 12.49 -10.37
CA ALA A 246 -10.95 11.94 -10.70
C ALA A 246 -12.08 12.94 -10.37
N PRO A 247 -13.17 12.98 -11.16
CA PRO A 247 -14.26 13.94 -10.93
C PRO A 247 -14.83 13.93 -9.50
N ALA A 248 -14.95 12.75 -8.88
CA ALA A 248 -15.45 12.62 -7.50
C ALA A 248 -14.52 13.22 -6.43
N GLN A 249 -13.25 13.47 -6.78
CA GLN A 249 -12.26 14.07 -5.88
C GLN A 249 -12.11 15.58 -6.13
N ARG A 250 -12.74 16.14 -7.18
CA ARG A 250 -12.74 17.58 -7.48
C ARG A 250 -13.70 18.37 -6.59
N THR A 251 -14.71 17.69 -6.03
CA THR A 251 -15.96 18.30 -5.57
C THR A 251 -15.88 19.05 -4.23
N GLN A 252 -14.76 19.03 -3.51
CA GLN A 252 -14.62 19.85 -2.31
C GLN A 252 -14.55 21.35 -2.61
N ASN A 253 -14.09 21.76 -3.81
CA ASN A 253 -14.09 23.17 -4.20
C ASN A 253 -15.47 23.65 -4.71
N GLU A 254 -16.27 22.80 -5.37
CA GLU A 254 -17.58 23.21 -5.90
C GLU A 254 -18.62 23.51 -4.83
N ASP A 255 -18.57 22.83 -3.67
CA ASP A 255 -19.52 23.06 -2.59
C ASP A 255 -19.17 24.31 -1.78
N GLN A 256 -17.88 24.65 -1.62
CA GLN A 256 -17.44 25.93 -1.04
C GLN A 256 -17.80 27.11 -1.96
N ASP A 257 -17.60 26.98 -3.28
CA ASP A 257 -17.92 28.01 -4.27
C ASP A 257 -19.45 28.25 -4.38
N LYS A 258 -20.27 27.23 -4.10
CA LYS A 258 -21.73 27.34 -3.99
C LYS A 258 -22.19 27.97 -2.67
N GLU A 259 -21.47 27.75 -1.56
CA GLU A 259 -21.77 28.38 -0.27
C GLU A 259 -21.37 29.86 -0.24
N GLU A 260 -20.25 30.25 -0.84
CA GLU A 260 -19.85 31.66 -0.94
C GLU A 260 -20.76 32.46 -1.87
N ARG A 261 -21.26 31.87 -2.96
CA ARG A 261 -22.26 32.51 -3.84
C ARG A 261 -23.65 32.61 -3.23
N ARG A 262 -23.90 31.95 -2.09
CA ARG A 262 -25.16 32.01 -1.33
C ARG A 262 -25.12 33.01 -0.18
N LYS A 263 -23.96 33.58 0.13
CA LYS A 263 -23.78 34.67 1.11
C LYS A 263 -23.70 36.02 0.41
#